data_AF-A0A7C4KVW1-F1
#
_entry.id   AF-A0A7C4KVW1-F1
#
_cell.length_a   1.000
_cell.length_b   1.000
_cell.length_c   1.000
_cell.angle_alpha   90.00
_cell.angle_beta   90.00
_cell.angle_gamma   90.00
#
_symmetry.space_group_name_H-M   'P 1'
#
loop_
_entity.id
_entity.type
_entity.pdbx_description
1 polymer ?
#
loop_
_entity_poly.entity_id
_entity_poly.type
_entity_poly.pdbx_seq_one_letter_code
_entity_poly.pdbx_strand_id
1 'polypeptide(L)'
;MIKEVVIPKVIIEIFNSLVDISNVELVGLLLGSIRYGSIYVEEIVIGENIDYSPISFRLDPHAIITTYDLAKTLNLDIVALIHSHPAPPYPSPKDLTGMRLWPIPWVIVDSITREVRVWVLEEGLVEVKLLIT
;
A
#
# COMPACT_ATOMS: atom_id res chain seq x y z
N MET A 1 7.77 12.39 -10.87
CA MET A 1 8.63 11.87 -9.81
C MET A 1 8.07 12.24 -8.45
N ILE A 2 7.70 11.21 -7.69
CA ILE A 2 7.20 11.31 -6.32
C ILE A 2 8.42 11.51 -5.40
N LYS A 3 8.38 12.53 -4.54
CA LYS A 3 9.50 12.89 -3.65
C LYS A 3 9.49 12.07 -2.38
N GLU A 4 8.33 11.96 -1.76
CA GLU A 4 8.12 11.23 -0.51
C GLU A 4 6.65 10.85 -0.35
N VAL A 5 6.43 9.82 0.47
CA VAL A 5 5.12 9.43 0.97
C VAL A 5 5.10 9.65 2.47
N VAL A 6 4.14 10.44 2.93
CA VAL A 6 3.93 10.79 4.34
C VAL A 6 2.74 9.99 4.85
N ILE A 7 2.98 9.14 5.85
CA ILE A 7 1.95 8.25 6.41
C ILE A 7 1.82 8.51 7.92
N PRO A 8 0.63 8.85 8.42
CA PRO A 8 0.36 8.91 9.85
C PRO A 8 0.73 7.59 10.55
N LYS A 9 1.43 7.69 11.68
CA LYS A 9 1.86 6.54 12.48
C LYS A 9 0.69 5.60 12.82
N VAL A 10 -0.47 6.18 13.10
CA VAL A 10 -1.71 5.43 13.41
C VAL A 10 -2.12 4.48 12.28
N ILE A 11 -1.93 4.85 11.01
CA ILE A 11 -2.28 3.99 9.87
C ILE A 11 -1.35 2.77 9.81
N ILE A 12 -0.04 2.98 10.05
CA ILE A 12 0.93 1.89 10.12
C ILE A 12 0.66 0.98 11.32
N GLU A 13 0.30 1.54 12.47
CA GLU A 13 -0.05 0.77 13.68
C GLU A 13 -1.32 -0.07 13.48
N ILE A 14 -2.36 0.49 12.84
CA ILE A 14 -3.58 -0.24 12.46
C ILE A 14 -3.23 -1.40 11.52
N PHE A 15 -2.47 -1.13 10.46
CA PHE A 15 -2.10 -2.16 9.49
C PHE A 15 -1.29 -3.28 10.15
N ASN A 16 -0.27 -2.94 10.96
CA ASN A 16 0.54 -3.92 11.67
C ASN A 16 -0.28 -4.79 12.64
N SER A 17 -1.23 -4.19 13.37
CA SER A 17 -2.12 -4.93 14.28
C SER A 17 -2.98 -5.96 13.53
N LEU A 18 -3.36 -5.67 12.29
CA LEU A 18 -4.08 -6.62 11.44
C LEU A 18 -3.14 -7.70 10.87
N VAL A 19 -1.91 -7.35 10.53
CA VAL A 19 -0.91 -8.34 10.10
C VAL A 19 -0.59 -9.33 11.21
N ASP A 20 -0.54 -8.91 12.49
CA ASP A 20 -0.29 -9.79 13.64
C ASP A 20 -1.32 -10.93 13.78
N ILE A 21 -2.55 -10.73 13.32
CA ILE A 21 -3.63 -11.70 13.41
C ILE A 21 -3.96 -12.38 12.07
N SER A 22 -3.29 -11.98 10.98
CA SER A 22 -3.53 -12.51 9.64
C SER A 22 -2.66 -13.74 9.37
N ASN A 23 -3.24 -14.74 8.73
CA ASN A 23 -2.52 -15.91 8.19
C ASN A 23 -2.25 -15.78 6.67
N VAL A 24 -2.64 -14.66 6.06
CA VAL A 24 -2.46 -14.35 4.64
C VAL A 24 -1.76 -12.99 4.50
N GLU A 25 -1.23 -12.70 3.31
CA GLU A 25 -0.77 -11.33 3.01
C GLU A 25 -1.97 -10.39 3.10
N LEU A 26 -1.84 -9.37 3.94
CA LEU A 26 -2.81 -8.31 4.06
C LEU A 26 -2.57 -7.31 2.93
N VAL A 27 -3.64 -6.80 2.33
CA VAL A 27 -3.60 -5.78 1.28
C VAL A 27 -4.62 -4.69 1.58
N GLY A 28 -4.28 -3.46 1.24
CA GLY A 28 -5.18 -2.32 1.33
C GLY A 28 -4.82 -1.22 0.34
N LEU A 29 -5.72 -0.25 0.26
CA LEU A 29 -5.56 0.97 -0.53
C LEU A 29 -5.45 2.16 0.42
N LEU A 30 -4.51 3.04 0.13
CA LEU A 30 -4.27 4.27 0.88
C LEU A 30 -4.90 5.43 0.16
N LEU A 31 -5.72 6.19 0.87
CA LEU A 31 -6.37 7.40 0.39
C LEU A 31 -5.64 8.62 0.91
N GLY A 32 -5.56 9.66 0.09
CA GLY A 32 -4.83 10.86 0.45
C GLY A 32 -4.85 11.94 -0.61
N SER A 33 -3.95 12.91 -0.44
CA SER A 33 -3.78 14.02 -1.37
C SER A 33 -2.33 14.16 -1.85
N ILE A 34 -2.16 14.64 -3.09
CA ILE A 34 -0.84 14.88 -3.70
C ILE A 34 -0.57 16.38 -3.75
N ARG A 35 0.53 16.83 -3.14
CA ARG A 35 0.91 18.26 -3.11
C ARG A 35 2.41 18.43 -3.35
N TYR A 36 2.77 19.20 -4.37
CA TYR A 36 4.17 19.55 -4.70
C TYR A 36 5.12 18.35 -4.89
N GLY A 37 4.57 17.20 -5.29
CA GLY A 37 5.29 15.94 -5.50
C GLY A 37 5.38 15.04 -4.27
N SER A 38 4.82 15.45 -3.12
CA SER A 38 4.67 14.61 -1.93
C SER A 38 3.26 14.05 -1.84
N ILE A 39 3.14 12.82 -1.35
CA ILE A 39 1.86 12.16 -1.07
C ILE A 39 1.60 12.23 0.42
N TYR A 40 0.40 12.65 0.79
CA TYR A 40 -0.06 12.70 2.18
C TYR A 40 -1.19 11.70 2.34
N VAL A 41 -0.94 10.62 3.06
CA VAL A 41 -1.95 9.60 3.35
C VAL A 41 -2.82 10.06 4.50
N GLU A 42 -4.13 9.91 4.34
CA GLU A 42 -5.14 10.37 5.28
C GLU A 42 -6.02 9.22 5.78
N GLU A 43 -6.27 8.20 4.93
CA GLU A 43 -7.11 7.04 5.27
C GLU A 43 -6.56 5.74 4.68
N ILE A 44 -7.00 4.61 5.25
CA ILE A 44 -6.69 3.25 4.76
C ILE A 44 -7.97 2.43 4.60
N VAL A 45 -8.08 1.73 3.48
CA VAL A 45 -9.14 0.74 3.22
C VAL A 45 -8.50 -0.62 3.06
N ILE A 46 -8.75 -1.52 4.02
CA ILE A 46 -8.29 -2.91 3.96
C ILE A 46 -9.20 -3.69 3.02
N GLY A 47 -8.62 -4.45 2.11
CA GLY A 47 -9.35 -5.33 1.21
C GLY A 47 -9.10 -6.80 1.50
N GLU A 48 -10.01 -7.64 1.01
CA GLU A 48 -9.83 -9.08 1.07
C GLU A 48 -8.76 -9.53 0.06
N ASN A 49 -7.84 -10.36 0.54
CA ASN A 49 -6.94 -11.10 -0.32
C ASN A 49 -7.63 -12.39 -0.82
N ILE A 50 -8.13 -12.36 -2.05
CA ILE A 50 -8.88 -13.49 -2.65
C ILE A 50 -7.98 -14.64 -3.14
N ASP A 51 -6.65 -14.54 -2.98
CA ASP A 51 -5.75 -15.68 -3.15
C ASP A 51 -5.67 -16.52 -1.86
N TYR A 52 -6.11 -15.98 -0.71
CA TYR A 52 -6.00 -16.61 0.60
C TYR A 52 -4.58 -17.15 0.89
N SER A 53 -3.56 -16.39 0.49
CA SER A 53 -2.17 -16.84 0.44
C SER A 53 -1.29 -15.98 1.35
N PRO A 54 -0.33 -16.59 2.07
CA PRO A 54 0.66 -15.86 2.88
C PRO A 54 1.84 -15.31 2.06
N ILE A 55 1.89 -15.58 0.75
CA ILE A 55 3.02 -15.20 -0.14
C ILE A 55 2.54 -14.58 -1.46
N SER A 56 1.26 -14.26 -1.57
CA SER A 56 0.70 -13.49 -2.69
C SER A 56 -0.64 -12.90 -2.32
N PHE A 57 -1.00 -11.84 -3.04
CA PHE A 57 -2.35 -11.31 -2.98
C PHE A 57 -2.97 -11.08 -4.36
N ARG A 58 -4.30 -11.18 -4.37
CA ARG A 58 -5.15 -10.45 -5.30
C ARG A 58 -6.17 -9.68 -4.48
N LEU A 59 -6.24 -8.37 -4.69
CA LEU A 59 -7.22 -7.53 -4.01
C LEU A 59 -8.60 -7.82 -4.60
N ASP A 60 -9.60 -8.06 -3.74
CA ASP A 60 -11.00 -8.14 -4.16
C ASP A 60 -11.39 -6.88 -4.97
N PRO A 61 -11.83 -7.01 -6.23
CA PRO A 61 -12.29 -5.88 -7.02
C PRO A 61 -13.41 -5.06 -6.37
N HIS A 62 -14.22 -5.66 -5.50
CA HIS A 62 -15.24 -4.91 -4.75
C HIS A 62 -14.61 -3.87 -3.83
N ALA A 63 -13.48 -4.19 -3.18
CA ALA A 63 -12.73 -3.24 -2.35
C ALA A 63 -12.21 -2.05 -3.17
N ILE A 64 -11.83 -2.27 -4.43
CA ILE A 64 -11.40 -1.18 -5.33
C ILE A 64 -12.56 -0.21 -5.60
N ILE A 65 -13.73 -0.73 -5.95
CA ILE A 65 -14.92 0.08 -6.27
C ILE A 65 -15.35 0.89 -5.05
N THR A 66 -15.50 0.24 -3.89
CA THR A 66 -15.92 0.93 -2.66
C THR A 66 -14.89 1.97 -2.20
N THR A 67 -13.60 1.70 -2.41
CA THR A 67 -12.54 2.67 -2.13
C THR A 67 -12.65 3.90 -3.01
N TYR A 68 -12.95 3.76 -4.31
CA TYR A 68 -13.19 4.90 -5.19
C TYR A 68 -14.40 5.75 -4.75
N ASP A 69 -15.49 5.11 -4.33
CA ASP A 69 -16.68 5.81 -3.83
C ASP A 69 -16.37 6.58 -2.53
N LEU A 70 -15.60 5.96 -1.63
CA LEU A 70 -15.13 6.61 -0.40
C LEU A 70 -14.19 7.78 -0.70
N ALA A 71 -13.22 7.59 -1.59
CA ALA A 71 -12.27 8.61 -2.02
C ALA A 71 -13.00 9.85 -2.54
N LYS A 72 -14.01 9.65 -3.41
CA LYS A 72 -14.86 10.73 -3.92
C LYS A 72 -15.63 11.45 -2.80
N THR A 73 -16.15 10.71 -1.83
CA THR A 73 -16.91 11.27 -0.69
C THR A 73 -16.02 12.14 0.20
N LEU A 74 -14.76 11.71 0.40
CA LEU A 74 -13.78 12.41 1.23
C LEU A 74 -12.99 13.48 0.46
N ASN A 75 -13.21 13.61 -0.85
CA ASN A 75 -12.39 14.45 -1.75
C ASN A 75 -10.90 14.10 -1.65
N LEU A 76 -10.61 12.79 -1.68
CA LEU A 76 -9.28 12.19 -1.69
C LEU A 76 -9.10 11.36 -2.97
N ASP A 77 -7.86 10.99 -3.26
CA ASP A 77 -7.50 10.04 -4.31
C ASP A 77 -6.96 8.75 -3.70
N ILE A 78 -7.01 7.64 -4.46
CA ILE A 78 -6.18 6.46 -4.16
C ILE A 78 -4.74 6.82 -4.52
N VAL A 79 -3.89 6.99 -3.51
CA VAL A 79 -2.54 7.51 -3.67
C VAL A 79 -1.45 6.44 -3.55
N ALA A 80 -1.76 5.29 -2.93
CA ALA A 80 -0.85 4.17 -2.82
C ALA A 80 -1.60 2.85 -2.56
N LEU A 81 -0.93 1.73 -2.84
CA LEU A 81 -1.31 0.41 -2.36
C LEU A 81 -0.43 0.06 -1.16
N ILE A 82 -0.96 -0.64 -0.16
CA ILE A 82 -0.17 -1.20 0.95
C ILE A 82 -0.39 -2.70 1.05
N HIS A 83 0.68 -3.47 1.22
CA HIS A 83 0.57 -4.90 1.48
C HIS A 83 1.69 -5.43 2.38
N SER A 84 1.46 -6.59 2.99
CA SER A 84 2.44 -7.26 3.85
C SER A 84 3.08 -8.46 3.15
N HIS A 85 4.38 -8.69 3.35
CA HIS A 85 5.10 -9.89 2.89
C HIS A 85 5.86 -10.56 4.05
N PRO A 86 6.04 -11.90 4.06
CA PRO A 86 6.88 -12.62 5.02
C PRO A 86 8.37 -12.58 4.63
N ALA A 87 8.84 -11.43 4.17
CA ALA A 87 10.18 -11.20 3.65
C ALA A 87 10.55 -9.70 3.76
N PRO A 88 11.83 -9.34 3.60
CA PRO A 88 12.24 -7.94 3.52
C PRO A 88 11.39 -7.17 2.49
N PRO A 89 11.05 -5.90 2.75
CA PRO A 89 9.99 -5.18 2.05
C PRO A 89 10.45 -4.66 0.66
N TYR A 90 10.81 -5.59 -0.21
CA TYR A 90 11.17 -5.37 -1.62
C TYR A 90 10.10 -5.98 -2.53
N PRO A 91 9.77 -5.35 -3.67
CA PRO A 91 8.76 -5.88 -4.57
C PRO A 91 9.17 -7.24 -5.15
N SER A 92 8.25 -8.20 -5.10
CA SER A 92 8.40 -9.49 -5.75
C SER A 92 8.21 -9.38 -7.28
N PRO A 93 8.56 -10.41 -8.08
CA PRO A 93 8.21 -10.44 -9.50
C PRO A 93 6.70 -10.34 -9.77
N LYS A 94 5.86 -10.83 -8.85
CA LYS A 94 4.40 -10.69 -8.93
C LYS A 94 4.00 -9.23 -8.70
N ASP A 95 4.61 -8.57 -7.70
CA ASP A 95 4.37 -7.17 -7.39
C ASP A 95 4.73 -6.30 -8.59
N LEU A 96 5.90 -6.52 -9.21
CA LEU A 96 6.31 -5.79 -10.40
C LEU A 96 5.30 -5.92 -11.55
N THR A 97 4.60 -7.05 -11.65
CA THR A 97 3.51 -7.24 -12.62
C THR A 97 2.29 -6.40 -12.24
N GLY A 98 1.93 -6.37 -10.96
CA GLY A 98 0.88 -5.50 -10.44
C GLY A 98 1.20 -4.01 -10.58
N MET A 99 2.41 -3.58 -10.23
CA MET A 99 2.89 -2.20 -10.33
C MET A 99 2.89 -1.67 -11.78
N ARG A 100 3.07 -2.54 -12.79
CA ARG A 100 2.89 -2.15 -14.20
C ARG A 100 1.44 -1.82 -14.55
N LEU A 101 0.48 -2.50 -13.92
CA LEU A 101 -0.95 -2.27 -14.12
C LEU A 101 -1.43 -1.09 -13.26
N TRP A 102 -0.85 -0.93 -12.08
CA TRP A 102 -1.17 0.10 -11.08
C TRP A 102 0.09 0.89 -10.72
N PRO A 103 0.51 1.84 -11.59
CA PRO A 103 1.75 2.61 -11.46
C PRO A 103 1.63 3.73 -10.42
N ILE A 104 1.25 3.34 -9.20
CA ILE A 104 1.23 4.18 -8.00
C ILE A 104 2.31 3.66 -7.03
N PRO A 105 2.65 4.40 -5.96
CA PRO A 105 3.48 3.85 -4.90
C PRO A 105 2.87 2.60 -4.25
N TRP A 106 3.72 1.62 -4.00
CA TRP A 106 3.40 0.41 -3.23
C TRP A 106 4.19 0.47 -1.93
N VAL A 107 3.47 0.52 -0.80
CA VAL A 107 3.99 0.45 0.56
C VAL A 107 4.06 -1.02 0.95
N ILE A 108 5.27 -1.52 1.19
CA ILE A 108 5.50 -2.93 1.51
C ILE A 108 5.92 -3.01 2.97
N VAL A 109 5.23 -3.85 3.73
CA VAL A 109 5.48 -4.09 5.15
C VAL A 109 6.01 -5.52 5.33
N ASP A 110 7.18 -5.66 5.92
CA ASP A 110 7.67 -6.97 6.37
C ASP A 110 6.83 -7.44 7.57
N SER A 111 6.17 -8.59 7.43
CA SER A 111 5.27 -9.13 8.45
C SER A 111 5.99 -9.67 9.69
N ILE A 112 7.31 -9.80 9.65
CA ILE A 112 8.15 -10.29 10.75
C ILE A 112 8.86 -9.11 11.42
N THR A 113 9.57 -8.28 10.65
CA THR A 113 10.41 -7.21 11.20
C THR A 113 9.69 -5.89 11.36
N ARG A 114 8.51 -5.73 10.72
CA ARG A 114 7.76 -4.47 10.63
C ARG A 114 8.51 -3.36 9.90
N GLU A 115 9.56 -3.71 9.16
CA GLU A 115 10.21 -2.78 8.24
C GLU A 115 9.22 -2.36 7.16
N VAL A 116 9.16 -1.06 6.87
CA VAL A 116 8.26 -0.49 5.86
C VAL A 116 9.08 0.23 4.82
N ARG A 117 8.84 -0.08 3.55
CA ARG A 117 9.45 0.61 2.40
C ARG A 117 8.40 0.98 1.38
N VAL A 118 8.71 1.97 0.55
CA VAL A 118 7.82 2.46 -0.49
C VAL A 118 8.52 2.39 -1.83
N TRP A 119 7.85 1.81 -2.81
CA TRP A 119 8.39 1.59 -4.14
C TRP A 119 7.46 2.13 -5.21
N VAL A 120 8.02 2.69 -6.27
CA VAL A 120 7.27 3.08 -7.47
C VAL A 120 7.97 2.51 -8.70
N LEU A 121 7.18 2.06 -9.67
CA LEU A 121 7.67 1.60 -10.96
C LEU A 121 7.41 2.68 -12.01
N GLU A 122 8.45 3.48 -12.29
CA GLU A 122 8.45 4.49 -13.37
C GLU A 122 9.19 3.90 -14.60
N GLU A 123 10.26 4.55 -15.08
CA GLU A 123 11.18 3.97 -16.09
C GLU A 123 12.03 2.81 -15.52
N GLY A 124 12.03 2.69 -14.19
CA GLY A 124 12.66 1.62 -13.43
C GLY A 124 12.06 1.56 -12.03
N LEU A 125 12.49 0.57 -11.25
CA LEU A 125 12.07 0.45 -9.85
C LEU A 125 12.82 1.46 -8.99
N VAL A 126 12.09 2.34 -8.31
CA VAL A 126 12.64 3.41 -7.47
C VAL A 126 12.08 3.30 -6.07
N GLU A 127 12.95 3.33 -5.06
CA GLU A 127 12.56 3.48 -3.66
C GLU A 127 12.20 4.95 -3.40
N VAL A 128 11.04 5.19 -2.82
CA VAL A 128 10.55 6.51 -2.47
C VAL A 128 10.75 6.74 -0.98
N LYS A 129 11.18 7.95 -0.61
CA LYS A 129 11.35 8.32 0.80
C LYS A 129 10.03 8.18 1.55
N LEU A 130 10.05 7.43 2.65
CA LEU A 130 8.93 7.31 3.58
C LEU A 130 9.14 8.25 4.77
N LEU A 131 8.09 9.00 5.13
CA LEU A 131 8.02 9.77 6.38
C LEU A 131 6.83 9.29 7.19
N ILE A 132 7.08 8.79 8.40
CA ILE A 132 6.02 8.43 9.35
C ILE A 132 5.85 9.59 10.33
N THR A 133 4.62 10.10 10.47
CA THR A 133 4.29 11.30 11.28
C THR A 133 3.36 11.00 12.43
#